data_AF-A0A6P4JEY9-F1
#
_entry.id   AF-A0A6P4JEY9-F1
#
_cell.length_a   1.000
_cell.length_b   1.000
_cell.length_c   1.000
_cell.angle_alpha   90.00
_cell.angle_beta   90.00
_cell.angle_gamma   90.00
#
_symmetry.space_group_name_H-M   'P 1'
#
loop_
_entity.id
_entity.type
_entity.pdbx_description
1 polymer ?
#
loop_
_entity_poly.entity_id
_entity_poly.type
_entity_poly.pdbx_seq_one_letter_code
_entity_poly.pdbx_strand_id
1 'polypeptide(L)'
;MSKIVLLFAIVVLVCVSVEAQTRRPINRQICQRQDERCLRNEPRNGRNNDISEIFNQWCRGTNPRWRNISRCELSRATCRLTLENCALLSCDNVRQALREERTTTTRRPEPSEE
;
A
#
# COMPACT_ATOMS: atom_id res chain seq x y z
N MET A 1 40.28 -9.53 -15.80
CA MET A 1 39.97 -8.73 -14.59
C MET A 1 38.63 -7.99 -14.72
N SER A 2 38.48 -6.99 -15.60
CA SER A 2 37.25 -6.15 -15.68
C SER A 2 35.95 -6.91 -16.05
N LYS A 3 36.01 -7.90 -16.95
CA LYS A 3 34.83 -8.69 -17.39
C LYS A 3 34.21 -9.54 -16.27
N ILE A 4 35.02 -10.06 -15.35
CA ILE A 4 34.55 -10.90 -14.23
C ILE A 4 33.86 -10.01 -13.18
N VAL A 5 34.43 -8.83 -12.90
CA VAL A 5 33.81 -7.84 -12.00
C VAL A 5 32.45 -7.38 -12.53
N LEU A 6 32.33 -7.17 -13.85
CA LEU A 6 31.07 -6.81 -14.49
C LEU A 6 30.00 -7.89 -14.30
N LEU A 7 30.37 -9.17 -14.48
CA LEU A 7 29.46 -10.30 -14.28
C LEU A 7 28.97 -10.39 -12.84
N PHE A 8 29.86 -10.25 -11.86
CA PHE A 8 29.46 -10.22 -10.45
C PHE A 8 28.53 -9.04 -10.12
N ALA A 9 28.81 -7.84 -10.67
CA ALA A 9 27.94 -6.68 -10.47
C ALA A 9 26.53 -6.90 -11.05
N ILE A 10 26.43 -7.52 -12.23
CA ILE A 10 25.15 -7.87 -12.85
C ILE A 10 24.40 -8.90 -11.99
N VAL A 11 25.07 -9.94 -11.50
CA VAL A 11 24.46 -10.97 -10.64
C VAL A 11 23.91 -10.35 -9.35
N VAL A 12 24.67 -9.48 -8.69
CA VAL A 12 24.21 -8.78 -7.47
C VAL A 12 22.98 -7.92 -7.75
N LEU A 13 22.98 -7.16 -8.86
CA LEU A 13 21.83 -6.34 -9.23
C LEU A 13 20.57 -7.18 -9.49
N VAL A 14 20.74 -8.33 -10.18
CA VAL A 14 19.63 -9.26 -10.43
C VAL A 14 19.11 -9.85 -9.13
N CYS A 15 19.97 -10.34 -8.23
CA CYS A 15 19.57 -10.88 -6.94
C CYS A 15 18.78 -9.87 -6.09
N VAL A 16 19.26 -8.62 -5.99
CA VAL A 16 18.57 -7.54 -5.26
C VAL A 16 17.20 -7.25 -5.87
N SER A 17 17.09 -7.27 -7.21
CA SER A 17 15.81 -7.03 -7.89
C SER A 17 14.79 -8.17 -7.68
N VAL A 18 15.24 -9.42 -7.52
CA VAL A 18 14.38 -10.58 -7.25
C VAL A 18 13.85 -10.54 -5.81
N GLU A 19 14.67 -10.16 -4.83
CA GLU A 19 14.24 -9.98 -3.45
C GLU A 19 13.18 -8.87 -3.32
N ALA A 20 13.33 -7.78 -4.07
CA ALA A 20 12.35 -6.70 -4.10
C ALA A 20 11.00 -7.15 -4.70
N GLN A 21 11.02 -7.99 -5.74
CA GLN A 21 9.82 -8.51 -6.40
C GLN A 21 9.06 -9.51 -5.54
N THR A 22 9.76 -10.37 -4.80
CA THR A 22 9.15 -11.38 -3.91
C THR A 22 8.57 -10.78 -2.63
N ARG A 23 9.09 -9.65 -2.14
CA ARG A 23 8.52 -8.95 -0.96
C ARG A 23 7.18 -8.27 -1.25
N ARG A 24 6.95 -7.75 -2.47
CA ARG A 24 5.68 -7.08 -2.83
C ARG A 24 4.43 -7.91 -2.56
N PRO A 25 4.31 -9.17 -3.05
CA PRO A 25 3.11 -9.97 -2.78
C PRO A 25 2.91 -10.27 -1.29
N ILE A 26 4.00 -10.48 -0.54
CA ILE A 26 3.95 -10.71 0.91
C ILE A 26 3.43 -9.46 1.64
N ASN A 27 3.99 -8.29 1.33
CA ASN A 27 3.60 -7.01 1.92
C ASN A 27 2.13 -6.69 1.64
N ARG A 28 1.65 -6.98 0.42
CA ARG A 28 0.25 -6.82 0.06
C ARG A 28 -0.68 -7.68 0.90
N GLN A 29 -0.32 -8.95 1.12
CA GLN A 29 -1.09 -9.84 1.99
C GLN A 29 -1.12 -9.38 3.45
N ILE A 30 -0.01 -8.81 3.95
CA ILE A 30 0.04 -8.23 5.29
C ILE A 30 -0.96 -7.08 5.41
N CYS A 31 -0.94 -6.14 4.45
CA CYS A 31 -1.86 -5.01 4.45
C CYS A 31 -3.33 -5.43 4.30
N GLN A 32 -3.63 -6.44 3.47
CA GLN A 32 -4.97 -7.01 3.35
C GLN A 32 -5.47 -7.62 4.67
N ARG A 33 -4.65 -8.45 5.32
CA ARG A 33 -5.01 -9.07 6.61
C ARG A 33 -5.26 -8.04 7.71
N GLN A 34 -4.48 -6.96 7.73
CA GLN A 34 -4.69 -5.86 8.68
C GLN A 34 -5.99 -5.10 8.39
N ASP A 35 -6.28 -4.81 7.12
CA ASP A 35 -7.51 -4.12 6.72
C ASP A 35 -8.75 -4.95 7.06
N GLU A 36 -8.76 -6.24 6.73
CA GLU A 36 -9.86 -7.12 7.11
C GLU A 36 -10.09 -7.17 8.62
N ARG A 37 -9.00 -7.20 9.41
CA ARG A 37 -9.10 -7.13 10.88
C ARG A 37 -9.66 -5.79 11.33
N CYS A 38 -9.31 -4.69 10.68
CA CYS A 38 -9.88 -3.38 10.97
C CYS A 38 -11.38 -3.36 10.69
N LEU A 39 -11.78 -3.76 9.48
CA LEU A 39 -13.18 -3.79 9.03
C LEU A 39 -14.05 -4.68 9.92
N ARG A 40 -13.55 -5.86 10.34
CA ARG A 40 -14.27 -6.73 11.29
C ARG A 40 -14.57 -6.06 12.63
N ASN A 41 -13.71 -5.15 13.06
CA ASN A 41 -13.87 -4.43 14.33
C ASN A 41 -14.53 -3.05 14.17
N GLU A 42 -14.80 -2.61 12.94
CA GLU A 42 -15.41 -1.30 12.64
C GLU A 42 -16.76 -1.10 13.34
N PRO A 43 -17.67 -2.09 13.40
CA PRO A 43 -18.96 -1.92 14.10
C PRO A 43 -18.81 -1.62 15.59
N ARG A 44 -17.73 -2.10 16.22
CA ARG A 44 -17.45 -1.90 17.65
C ARG A 44 -16.66 -0.62 17.92
N ASN A 45 -15.70 -0.31 17.05
CA ASN A 45 -14.75 0.77 17.28
C ASN A 45 -15.12 2.08 16.58
N GLY A 46 -16.18 2.06 15.77
CA GLY A 46 -16.57 3.17 14.92
C GLY A 46 -15.78 3.23 13.61
N ARG A 47 -16.41 3.84 12.61
CA ARG A 47 -15.84 4.04 11.27
C ARG A 47 -14.71 5.07 11.24
N ASN A 48 -14.77 6.07 12.11
CA ASN A 48 -13.80 7.15 12.21
C ASN A 48 -13.18 7.17 13.62
N ASN A 49 -12.04 7.82 13.73
CA ASN A 49 -11.35 8.17 14.98
C ASN A 49 -10.68 9.54 14.84
N ASP A 50 -10.19 10.09 15.95
CA ASP A 50 -9.51 11.40 16.01
C ASP A 50 -8.41 11.54 14.94
N ILE A 51 -7.62 10.48 14.74
CA ILE A 51 -6.54 10.47 13.73
C ILE A 51 -7.12 10.64 12.32
N SER A 52 -8.14 9.86 11.95
CA SER A 52 -8.78 9.97 10.64
C SER A 52 -9.48 11.31 10.45
N GLU A 53 -10.03 11.89 11.51
CA GLU A 53 -10.72 13.18 11.48
C GLU A 53 -9.74 14.33 11.27
N ILE A 54 -8.66 14.37 12.07
CA ILE A 54 -7.58 15.34 11.93
C ILE A 54 -6.95 15.24 10.53
N PHE A 55 -6.68 14.02 10.07
CA PHE A 55 -6.11 13.83 8.73
C PHE A 55 -7.05 14.33 7.63
N ASN A 56 -8.35 14.02 7.72
CA ASN A 56 -9.35 14.52 6.79
C ASN A 56 -9.44 16.06 6.83
N GLN A 57 -9.40 16.67 8.02
CA GLN A 57 -9.44 18.11 8.17
C GLN A 57 -8.21 18.77 7.52
N TRP A 58 -7.02 18.23 7.78
CA TRP A 58 -5.78 18.70 7.15
C TRP A 58 -5.86 18.62 5.62
N CYS A 59 -6.31 17.49 5.09
CA CYS A 59 -6.41 17.31 3.64
C CYS A 59 -7.51 18.15 2.98
N ARG A 60 -8.60 18.48 3.68
CA ARG A 60 -9.60 19.43 3.19
C ARG A 60 -9.03 20.85 3.08
N GLY A 61 -8.14 21.24 4.00
CA GLY A 61 -7.46 22.53 3.97
C GLY A 61 -6.59 22.71 2.72
N THR A 62 -5.90 21.65 2.29
CA THR A 62 -5.05 21.67 1.10
C THR A 62 -5.83 21.38 -0.19
N ASN A 63 -6.88 20.56 -0.13
CA ASN A 63 -7.67 20.16 -1.28
C ASN A 63 -9.17 20.19 -0.95
N PRO A 64 -9.92 21.20 -1.41
CA PRO A 64 -11.35 21.32 -1.16
C PRO A 64 -12.20 20.15 -1.67
N ARG A 65 -11.69 19.38 -2.65
CA ARG A 65 -12.35 18.17 -3.19
C ARG A 65 -11.96 16.90 -2.43
N TRP A 66 -11.35 17.02 -1.25
CA TRP A 66 -10.98 15.86 -0.43
C TRP A 66 -12.21 15.05 -0.03
N ARG A 67 -12.20 13.76 -0.36
CA ARG A 67 -13.20 12.81 0.11
C ARG A 67 -12.74 12.25 1.45
N ASN A 68 -13.60 12.36 2.46
CA ASN A 68 -13.31 11.77 3.77
C ASN A 68 -13.02 10.28 3.66
N ILE A 69 -11.96 9.87 4.34
CA ILE A 69 -11.57 8.47 4.47
C ILE A 69 -11.85 7.97 5.88
N SER A 70 -12.21 6.69 6.00
CA SER A 70 -12.40 6.03 7.29
C SER A 70 -11.08 5.74 7.98
N ARG A 71 -11.15 5.34 9.25
CA ARG A 71 -10.01 4.82 10.01
C ARG A 71 -9.34 3.64 9.29
N CYS A 72 -10.13 2.71 8.77
CA CYS A 72 -9.58 1.53 8.09
C CYS A 72 -8.98 1.89 6.73
N GLU A 73 -9.60 2.79 5.95
CA GLU A 73 -9.02 3.30 4.71
C GLU A 73 -7.67 4.00 4.96
N LEU A 74 -7.56 4.82 6.01
CA LEU A 74 -6.31 5.47 6.40
C LEU A 74 -5.24 4.46 6.85
N SER A 75 -5.61 3.47 7.67
CA SER A 75 -4.71 2.41 8.13
C SER A 75 -4.17 1.60 6.95
N ARG A 76 -5.05 1.22 6.01
CA ARG A 76 -4.68 0.48 4.81
C ARG A 76 -3.76 1.27 3.90
N ALA A 77 -4.09 2.53 3.63
CA ALA A 77 -3.25 3.41 2.82
C ALA A 77 -1.85 3.56 3.44
N THR A 78 -1.78 3.79 4.76
CA THR A 78 -0.52 3.86 5.50
C THR A 78 0.30 2.58 5.34
N CYS A 79 -0.32 1.41 5.49
CA CYS A 79 0.38 0.13 5.33
C CYS A 79 1.03 -0.01 3.94
N ARG A 80 0.30 0.34 2.88
CA ARG A 80 0.83 0.28 1.51
C ARG A 80 1.92 1.29 1.25
N LEU A 81 1.75 2.52 1.74
CA LEU A 81 2.77 3.55 1.59
C LEU A 81 4.07 3.16 2.29
N THR A 82 4.00 2.51 3.45
CA THR A 82 5.17 2.04 4.19
C THR A 82 5.79 0.79 3.60
N LEU A 83 5.00 -0.22 3.23
CA LEU A 83 5.51 -1.55 2.84
C LEU A 83 5.64 -1.77 1.33
N GLU A 84 4.82 -1.11 0.51
CA GLU A 84 4.78 -1.36 -0.94
C GLU A 84 5.44 -0.22 -1.74
N ASN A 85 5.13 1.03 -1.38
CA ASN A 85 5.51 2.21 -2.16
C ASN A 85 6.68 3.00 -1.57
N CYS A 86 7.11 2.69 -0.33
CA CYS A 86 8.15 3.41 0.40
C CYS A 86 7.99 4.94 0.32
N ALA A 87 6.76 5.42 0.48
CA ALA A 87 6.37 6.81 0.26
C ALA A 87 5.86 7.47 1.55
N LEU A 88 6.02 8.79 1.65
CA LEU A 88 5.57 9.56 2.81
C LEU A 88 4.03 9.62 2.88
N LEU A 89 3.51 9.77 4.09
CA LEU A 89 2.08 9.98 4.33
C LEU A 89 1.70 11.40 3.88
N SER A 90 1.03 11.52 2.74
CA SER A 90 0.48 12.79 2.23
C SER A 90 -0.93 12.57 1.69
N CYS A 91 -1.72 13.63 1.55
CA CYS A 91 -3.08 13.54 0.99
C CYS A 91 -3.08 12.86 -0.39
N ASP A 92 -2.16 13.26 -1.27
CA ASP A 92 -2.10 12.74 -2.63
C ASP A 92 -1.63 11.28 -2.66
N ASN A 93 -0.62 10.93 -1.86
CA ASN A 93 -0.13 9.56 -1.76
C ASN A 93 -1.21 8.62 -1.20
N VAL A 94 -1.94 9.05 -0.17
CA VAL A 94 -3.06 8.27 0.40
C VAL A 94 -4.17 8.10 -0.64
N ARG A 95 -4.53 9.17 -1.37
CA ARG A 95 -5.53 9.09 -2.44
C ARG A 95 -5.11 8.11 -3.53
N GLN A 96 -3.83 8.12 -3.92
CA GLN A 96 -3.30 7.22 -4.93
C GLN A 96 -3.27 5.76 -4.45
N ALA A 97 -2.79 5.51 -3.24
CA ALA A 97 -2.73 4.16 -2.66
C ALA A 97 -4.11 3.49 -2.55
N LEU A 98 -5.17 4.29 -2.30
CA LEU A 98 -6.56 3.82 -2.30
C LEU A 98 -7.15 3.60 -3.70
N ARG A 99 -6.65 4.30 -4.73
CA ARG A 99 -7.09 4.14 -6.13
C ARG A 99 -6.52 2.88 -6.78
N GLU A 100 -5.24 2.60 -6.55
CA GLU A 100 -4.53 1.42 -7.11
C GLU A 100 -5.17 0.08 -6.71
N GLU A 101 -5.93 0.07 -5.62
CA GLU A 101 -6.76 -1.07 -5.23
C GLU A 101 -7.92 -1.34 -6.18
N ARG A 102 -8.63 -0.28 -6.56
CA ARG A 102 -9.84 -0.40 -7.36
C ARG A 102 -9.52 -1.00 -8.72
N THR A 103 -8.35 -0.71 -9.26
CA THR A 103 -7.84 -1.27 -10.51
C THR A 103 -7.28 -2.69 -10.35
N THR A 104 -6.74 -3.07 -9.19
CA THR A 104 -6.24 -4.44 -8.98
C THR A 104 -7.33 -5.45 -8.66
N THR A 105 -8.48 -5.06 -8.10
CA THR A 105 -9.65 -5.96 -7.97
C THR A 105 -10.20 -6.37 -9.33
N THR A 106 -10.09 -5.53 -10.37
CA THR A 106 -10.50 -5.87 -11.75
C THR A 106 -9.48 -6.76 -12.48
N ARG A 107 -8.26 -6.88 -11.97
CA ARG A 107 -7.14 -7.58 -12.63
C ARG A 107 -6.69 -8.81 -11.82
N ARG A 108 -7.64 -9.59 -11.30
CA ARG A 108 -7.37 -10.94 -10.78
C ARG A 108 -7.35 -11.89 -11.98
N PRO A 109 -6.19 -12.37 -12.46
CA PRO A 109 -6.20 -13.54 -13.34
C PRO A 109 -6.74 -14.72 -12.53
N GLU A 110 -7.67 -15.45 -13.14
CA GLU A 110 -8.15 -16.76 -12.71
C GLU A 110 -6.94 -17.66 -12.37
N PRO A 111 -7.00 -18.48 -11.32
CA PRO A 111 -6.00 -19.51 -11.14
C PRO A 111 -6.16 -20.51 -12.29
N SER A 112 -5.14 -20.63 -13.14
CA SER A 112 -5.01 -21.76 -14.04
C SER A 112 -4.84 -23.03 -13.20
N GLU A 113 -5.88 -23.85 -13.16
CA GLU A 113 -5.79 -25.26 -12.76
C GLU A 113 -4.91 -26.00 -13.77
N GLU A 114 -3.74 -26.45 -13.31
CA GLU A 114 -2.99 -27.58 -13.88
C GLU A 114 -2.59 -28.52 -12.74
#